data_AF-A0A813I436-F1
#
_entry.id   AF-A0A813I436-F1
#
_cell.length_a   1.000
_cell.length_b   1.000
_cell.length_c   1.000
_cell.angle_alpha   90.00
_cell.angle_beta   90.00
_cell.angle_gamma   90.00
#
_symmetry.space_group_name_H-M   'P 1'
#
loop_
_entity.id
_entity.type
_entity.pdbx_description
1 polymer ?
#
loop_
_entity_poly.entity_id
_entity_poly.type
_entity_poly.pdbx_seq_one_letter_code
_entity_poly.pdbx_strand_id
1 'polypeptide(L)'
;NGSTVVHPVAGQIDVEFRLPLNHVVADDLFASVLAEKVLTSASSLTDLGAGVGQFGHSLKARLPNLAYYGYDGGGNVEEFTSGYVSFADLTVPLSLKQTDWVFSSEVGEHIPNQHEAQVIANIHAHNCKGVV
;
A
#
# COMPACT_ATOMS: atom_id res chain seq x y z
N ASN A 1 14.45 -13.67 14.30
CA ASN A 1 13.12 -13.01 14.20
C ASN A 1 12.44 -13.49 12.94
N GLY A 2 11.30 -14.16 13.09
CA GLY A 2 10.72 -14.98 12.03
C GLY A 2 9.96 -14.18 10.98
N SER A 3 10.12 -14.57 9.73
CA SER A 3 9.33 -14.12 8.58
C SER A 3 9.04 -15.34 7.71
N THR A 4 7.88 -15.37 7.06
CA THR A 4 7.53 -16.38 6.06
C THR A 4 7.79 -15.82 4.67
N VAL A 5 8.30 -16.66 3.77
CA VAL A 5 8.42 -16.32 2.36
C VAL A 5 7.08 -16.61 1.68
N VAL A 6 6.50 -15.63 1.01
CA VAL A 6 5.29 -15.77 0.20
C VAL A 6 5.72 -15.92 -1.24
N HIS A 7 5.34 -17.03 -1.87
CA HIS A 7 5.68 -17.30 -3.27
C HIS A 7 4.63 -16.70 -4.23
N PRO A 8 5.01 -16.37 -5.47
CA PRO A 8 4.08 -15.88 -6.49
C PRO A 8 2.94 -16.86 -6.74
N VAL A 9 1.73 -16.34 -6.91
CA VAL A 9 0.54 -17.09 -7.29
C VAL A 9 -0.16 -16.30 -8.40
N ALA A 10 -0.37 -16.92 -9.56
CA ALA A 10 -0.92 -16.23 -10.73
C ALA A 10 -2.25 -15.54 -10.41
N GLY A 11 -2.31 -14.23 -10.68
CA GLY A 11 -3.49 -13.40 -10.40
C GLY A 11 -3.71 -13.07 -8.92
N GLN A 12 -2.81 -13.48 -8.02
CA GLN A 12 -2.92 -13.22 -6.58
C GLN A 12 -1.69 -12.56 -5.96
N ILE A 13 -0.47 -12.91 -6.36
CA ILE A 13 0.80 -12.36 -5.86
C ILE A 13 1.79 -12.27 -7.04
N ASP A 14 2.37 -11.10 -7.30
CA ASP A 14 3.21 -10.86 -8.48
C ASP A 14 4.61 -11.46 -8.35
N VAL A 15 5.26 -11.26 -7.21
CA VAL A 15 6.63 -11.69 -6.93
C VAL A 15 6.76 -12.26 -5.52
N GLU A 16 7.87 -12.96 -5.30
CA GLU A 16 8.20 -13.44 -3.97
C GLU A 16 8.49 -12.27 -3.02
N PHE A 17 7.95 -12.30 -1.81
CA PHE A 17 8.24 -11.31 -0.78
C PHE A 17 8.21 -11.92 0.63
N ARG A 18 8.72 -11.17 1.60
CA ARG A 18 8.76 -11.58 3.01
C ARG A 18 7.57 -11.02 3.76
N LEU A 19 6.98 -11.85 4.60
CA LEU A 19 5.86 -11.50 5.47
C LEU A 19 6.25 -11.72 6.94
N PRO A 20 6.06 -10.76 7.85
CA PRO A 20 6.33 -10.95 9.29
C PRO A 20 5.47 -12.07 9.91
N LEU A 21 5.95 -12.73 10.97
CA LEU A 21 5.38 -13.98 11.54
C LEU A 21 3.90 -13.93 11.98
N ASN A 22 3.26 -12.77 12.05
CA ASN A 22 1.84 -12.62 12.43
C ASN A 22 1.01 -11.83 11.40
N HIS A 23 1.58 -11.59 10.23
CA HIS A 23 0.89 -10.91 9.15
C HIS A 23 0.31 -11.94 8.18
N VAL A 24 -0.72 -11.56 7.44
CA VAL A 24 -1.38 -12.37 6.41
C VAL A 24 -1.16 -11.75 5.04
N VAL A 25 -1.39 -12.47 3.95
CA VAL A 25 -1.44 -11.81 2.62
C VAL A 25 -2.67 -10.90 2.52
N ALA A 26 -2.71 -10.03 1.51
CA ALA A 26 -3.90 -9.22 1.24
C ALA A 26 -5.14 -10.11 1.03
N ASP A 27 -6.29 -9.67 1.52
CA ASP A 27 -7.56 -10.36 1.28
C ASP A 27 -7.85 -10.42 -0.23
N ASP A 28 -8.06 -11.64 -0.73
CA ASP A 28 -8.14 -11.90 -2.17
C ASP A 28 -9.41 -11.31 -2.80
N LEU A 29 -10.52 -11.34 -2.06
CA LEU A 29 -11.79 -10.79 -2.53
C LEU A 29 -11.74 -9.27 -2.53
N PHE A 30 -11.17 -8.66 -1.49
CA PHE A 30 -10.99 -7.22 -1.43
C PHE A 30 -10.08 -6.73 -2.56
N ALA A 31 -8.93 -7.38 -2.76
CA ALA A 31 -7.97 -7.02 -3.80
C ALA A 31 -8.55 -7.22 -5.22
N SER A 32 -9.32 -8.28 -5.46
CA SER A 32 -9.97 -8.50 -6.75
C SER A 32 -11.04 -7.45 -7.04
N VAL A 33 -11.91 -7.12 -6.08
CA VAL A 33 -12.91 -6.06 -6.26
C VAL A 33 -12.25 -4.70 -6.49
N LEU A 34 -11.20 -4.37 -5.73
CA LEU A 34 -10.44 -3.14 -5.92
C LEU A 34 -9.86 -3.05 -7.34
N ALA A 35 -9.22 -4.13 -7.82
CA ALA A 35 -8.67 -4.18 -9.17
C ALA A 35 -9.73 -4.10 -10.28
N GLU A 36 -10.81 -4.87 -10.16
CA GLU A 36 -11.79 -5.08 -11.23
C GLU A 36 -12.93 -4.06 -11.27
N LYS A 37 -13.17 -3.33 -10.18
CA LYS A 37 -14.30 -2.39 -10.07
C LYS A 37 -13.87 -0.95 -9.83
N VAL A 38 -12.78 -0.73 -9.10
CA VAL A 38 -12.35 0.62 -8.71
C VAL A 38 -11.17 1.09 -9.55
N LEU A 39 -10.14 0.27 -9.69
CA LEU A 39 -8.87 0.63 -10.34
C LEU A 39 -8.82 0.32 -11.84
N THR A 40 -9.95 0.05 -12.48
CA THR A 40 -10.04 -0.40 -13.90
C THR A 40 -9.40 0.55 -14.92
N SER A 41 -9.30 1.84 -14.58
CA SER A 41 -8.67 2.88 -15.42
C SER A 41 -7.51 3.59 -14.70
N ALA A 42 -7.04 3.03 -13.57
CA ALA A 42 -5.94 3.58 -12.81
C ALA A 42 -4.61 3.19 -13.48
N SER A 43 -3.77 4.18 -13.74
CA SER A 43 -2.39 3.99 -14.21
C SER A 43 -1.39 4.04 -13.06
N SER A 44 -1.76 4.63 -11.91
CA SER A 44 -0.89 4.75 -10.73
C SER A 44 -1.67 4.72 -9.42
N LEU A 45 -1.05 4.18 -8.38
CA LEU A 45 -1.61 4.06 -7.04
C LEU A 45 -0.55 4.39 -5.99
N THR A 46 -0.90 5.26 -5.06
CA THR A 46 -0.15 5.45 -3.80
C THR A 46 -0.86 4.64 -2.72
N ASP A 47 -0.11 3.88 -1.94
CA ASP A 47 -0.60 3.09 -0.80
C ASP A 47 0.04 3.64 0.49
N LEU A 48 -0.75 4.32 1.30
CA LEU A 48 -0.33 4.93 2.57
C LEU A 48 -0.70 3.99 3.71
N GLY A 49 0.31 3.49 4.43
CA GLY A 49 0.17 2.39 5.37
C GLY A 49 0.29 1.02 4.68
N ALA A 50 1.18 0.92 3.70
CA ALA A 50 1.34 -0.27 2.87
C ALA A 50 1.82 -1.51 3.66
N GLY A 51 2.26 -1.34 4.92
CA GLY A 51 2.94 -2.37 5.68
C GLY A 51 4.17 -2.86 4.93
N VAL A 52 4.18 -4.14 4.57
CA VAL A 52 5.25 -4.75 3.76
C VAL A 52 4.88 -4.88 2.27
N GLY A 53 3.81 -4.22 1.82
CA GLY A 53 3.38 -4.19 0.42
C GLY A 53 2.37 -5.27 0.03
N GLN A 54 1.64 -5.85 0.99
CA GLN A 54 0.71 -6.98 0.75
C GLN A 54 -0.31 -6.68 -0.36
N PHE A 55 -0.95 -5.51 -0.31
CA PHE A 55 -1.89 -5.08 -1.36
C PHE A 55 -1.17 -4.72 -2.66
N GLY A 56 0.03 -4.11 -2.59
CA GLY A 56 0.84 -3.86 -3.78
C GLY A 56 1.14 -5.11 -4.60
N HIS A 57 1.62 -6.17 -3.93
CA HIS A 57 1.90 -7.46 -4.58
C HIS A 57 0.64 -8.08 -5.19
N SER A 58 -0.48 -7.96 -4.47
CA SER A 58 -1.77 -8.51 -4.89
C SER A 58 -2.38 -7.76 -6.08
N LEU A 59 -2.29 -6.43 -6.08
CA LEU A 59 -2.79 -5.58 -7.15
C LEU A 59 -1.92 -5.66 -8.40
N LYS A 60 -0.59 -5.71 -8.27
CA LYS A 60 0.30 -5.86 -9.43
C LYS A 60 0.17 -7.21 -10.12
N ALA A 61 -0.22 -8.26 -9.39
CA ALA A 61 -0.53 -9.56 -9.99
C ALA A 61 -1.75 -9.50 -10.93
N ARG A 62 -2.70 -8.60 -10.62
CA ARG A 62 -3.97 -8.41 -11.36
C ARG A 62 -3.90 -7.29 -12.39
N LEU A 63 -3.10 -6.28 -12.10
CA LEU A 63 -2.88 -5.07 -12.89
C LEU A 63 -1.37 -4.89 -13.13
N PRO A 64 -0.73 -5.70 -14.01
CA PRO A 64 0.73 -5.68 -14.18
C PRO A 64 1.32 -4.33 -14.61
N ASN A 65 0.50 -3.47 -15.21
CA ASN A 65 0.88 -2.14 -15.69
C ASN A 65 0.62 -1.03 -14.64
N LEU A 66 0.11 -1.36 -13.45
CA LEU A 66 -0.13 -0.38 -12.40
C LEU A 66 1.19 0.12 -11.80
N ALA A 67 1.44 1.42 -11.90
CA ALA A 67 2.55 2.05 -11.19
C ALA A 67 2.19 2.21 -9.70
N TYR A 68 2.69 1.28 -8.88
CA TYR A 68 2.45 1.24 -7.44
C TYR A 68 3.57 1.94 -6.64
N TYR A 69 3.19 2.74 -5.65
CA TYR A 69 4.09 3.40 -4.70
C TYR A 69 3.59 3.16 -3.27
N GLY A 70 4.27 2.29 -2.52
CA GLY A 70 3.92 1.95 -1.14
C GLY A 70 4.73 2.77 -0.13
N TYR A 71 4.06 3.27 0.90
CA TYR A 71 4.66 4.02 2.00
C TYR A 71 4.17 3.51 3.36
N ASP A 72 5.09 3.39 4.33
CA ASP A 72 4.75 2.94 5.68
C ASP A 72 5.61 3.63 6.76
N GLY A 73 5.09 3.74 7.99
CA GLY A 73 5.79 4.33 9.13
C GLY A 73 6.76 3.37 9.83
N GLY A 74 6.86 2.12 9.41
CA GLY A 74 7.81 1.14 9.95
C GLY A 74 9.27 1.58 9.74
N GLY A 75 10.00 1.82 10.83
CA GLY A 75 11.36 2.38 10.75
C GLY A 75 12.41 1.51 10.02
N ASN A 76 12.14 0.22 9.80
CA ASN A 76 12.98 -0.69 9.02
C ASN A 76 12.29 -1.20 7.74
N VAL A 77 11.21 -0.55 7.29
CA VAL A 77 10.38 -1.06 6.18
C VAL A 77 11.14 -1.18 4.87
N GLU A 78 12.03 -0.23 4.57
CA GLU A 78 12.84 -0.23 3.36
C GLU A 78 13.82 -1.41 3.33
N GLU A 79 14.51 -1.67 4.45
CA GLU A 79 15.40 -2.81 4.58
C GLU A 79 14.62 -4.13 4.47
N PHE A 80 13.50 -4.24 5.20
CA PHE A 80 12.71 -5.46 5.26
C PHE A 80 12.10 -5.82 3.89
N THR A 81 11.65 -4.82 3.14
CA THR A 81 11.01 -4.99 1.83
C THR A 81 11.98 -4.86 0.66
N SER A 82 13.29 -4.73 0.92
CA SER A 82 14.30 -4.50 -0.12
C SER A 82 13.97 -3.32 -1.03
N GLY A 83 13.41 -2.25 -0.44
CA GLY A 83 13.01 -1.01 -1.12
C GLY A 83 11.68 -1.06 -1.85
N TYR A 84 10.87 -2.12 -1.71
CA TYR A 84 9.54 -2.18 -2.32
C TYR A 84 8.56 -1.16 -1.69
N VAL A 85 8.66 -0.96 -0.37
CA VAL A 85 7.94 0.07 0.38
C VAL A 85 8.95 1.08 0.93
N SER A 86 8.64 2.37 0.80
CA SER A 86 9.45 3.48 1.32
C SER A 86 8.96 3.94 2.69
N PHE A 87 9.85 4.48 3.52
CA PHE A 87 9.42 5.08 4.79
C PHE A 87 8.66 6.39 4.56
N ALA A 88 7.55 6.60 5.27
CA ALA A 88 6.89 7.90 5.38
C ALA A 88 6.21 8.09 6.74
N ASP A 89 6.39 9.27 7.34
CA ASP A 89 5.63 9.69 8.51
C ASP A 89 4.36 10.42 8.06
N LEU A 90 3.20 9.75 8.17
CA LEU A 90 1.92 10.32 7.74
C LEU A 90 1.41 11.42 8.68
N THR A 91 2.05 11.64 9.84
CA THR A 91 1.66 12.65 10.84
C THR A 91 2.16 14.06 10.50
N VAL A 92 2.97 14.18 9.45
CA VAL A 92 3.51 15.44 8.93
C VAL A 92 3.10 15.66 7.47
N PRO A 93 3.12 16.90 6.96
CA PRO A 93 2.88 17.15 5.54
C PRO A 93 3.89 16.43 4.64
N LEU A 94 3.38 15.70 3.65
CA LEU A 94 4.20 14.98 2.68
C LEU A 94 4.19 15.68 1.32
N SER A 95 5.27 15.49 0.57
CA SER A 95 5.44 16.00 -0.80
C SER A 95 5.80 14.84 -1.73
N LEU A 96 4.90 13.87 -1.83
CA LEU A 96 5.05 12.71 -2.70
C LEU A 96 4.55 13.03 -4.12
N LYS A 97 4.82 12.13 -5.06
CA LYS A 97 4.23 12.20 -6.40
C LYS A 97 2.72 11.97 -6.31
N GLN A 98 1.92 12.81 -6.96
CA GLN A 98 0.49 12.55 -7.10
C GLN A 98 0.24 11.34 -8.02
N THR A 99 -0.73 10.52 -7.64
CA THR A 99 -1.16 9.34 -8.38
C THR A 99 -2.64 9.42 -8.73
N ASP A 100 -3.11 8.56 -9.63
CA ASP A 100 -4.54 8.50 -9.96
C ASP A 100 -5.36 8.23 -8.70
N TRP A 101 -4.94 7.25 -7.90
CA TRP A 101 -5.60 6.87 -6.67
C TRP A 101 -4.65 6.91 -5.48
N VAL A 102 -5.20 7.19 -4.29
CA VAL A 102 -4.56 6.89 -3.01
C VAL A 102 -5.39 5.81 -2.32
N PHE A 103 -4.74 4.77 -1.82
CA PHE A 103 -5.31 3.74 -0.97
C PHE A 103 -4.72 3.85 0.43
N SER A 104 -5.55 3.75 1.47
CA SER A 104 -5.09 3.68 2.85
C SER A 104 -6.07 2.86 3.69
N SER A 105 -5.63 1.72 4.22
CA SER A 105 -6.47 0.79 4.97
C SER A 105 -5.83 0.48 6.32
N GLU A 106 -6.62 0.53 7.40
CA GLU A 106 -6.16 0.21 8.78
C GLU A 106 -4.93 1.04 9.19
N VAL A 107 -4.99 2.35 8.93
CA VAL A 107 -3.97 3.32 9.36
C VAL A 107 -4.49 4.25 10.44
N GLY A 108 -5.72 4.72 10.30
CA GLY A 108 -6.28 5.79 11.14
C GLY A 108 -6.31 5.43 12.63
N GLU A 109 -6.54 4.17 12.96
CA GLU A 109 -6.57 3.65 14.33
C GLU A 109 -5.20 3.68 15.04
N HIS A 110 -4.11 3.75 14.26
CA HIS A 110 -2.75 3.86 14.78
C HIS A 110 -2.28 5.30 14.93
N ILE A 111 -3.04 6.26 14.40
CA ILE A 111 -2.66 7.68 14.36
C ILE A 111 -3.23 8.39 15.59
N PRO A 112 -2.41 9.12 16.37
CA PRO A 112 -2.93 9.93 17.46
C PRO A 112 -3.93 10.98 16.93
N ASN A 113 -5.02 11.20 17.66
CA ASN A 113 -6.15 12.03 17.19
C ASN A 113 -5.75 13.41 16.64
N GLN A 114 -4.76 14.05 17.26
CA GLN A 114 -4.24 15.36 16.83
C GLN A 114 -3.61 15.36 15.42
N HIS A 115 -3.28 14.19 14.86
CA HIS A 115 -2.66 14.01 13.55
C HIS A 115 -3.61 13.43 12.49
N GLU A 116 -4.82 12.99 12.85
CA GLU A 116 -5.79 12.40 11.89
C GLU A 116 -6.06 13.36 10.73
N ALA A 117 -6.25 14.66 11.01
CA ALA A 117 -6.46 15.68 9.99
C ALA A 117 -5.29 15.78 9.00
N GLN A 118 -4.05 15.58 9.48
CA GLN A 118 -2.86 15.61 8.63
C GLN A 118 -2.79 14.37 7.73
N VAL A 119 -3.21 13.21 8.22
CA VAL A 119 -3.30 11.99 7.40
C VAL A 119 -4.32 12.17 6.28
N ILE A 120 -5.51 12.70 6.58
CA ILE A 120 -6.53 13.01 5.56
C ILE A 120 -6.01 14.05 4.56
N ALA A 121 -5.27 15.06 5.02
CA ALA A 121 -4.64 16.04 4.13
C ALA A 121 -3.62 15.39 3.20
N ASN A 122 -2.80 14.46 3.69
CA ASN A 122 -1.87 13.69 2.87
C ASN A 122 -2.62 12.80 1.85
N ILE A 123 -3.68 12.11 2.24
CA ILE A 123 -4.51 11.32 1.31
C ILE A 123 -5.07 12.21 0.19
N HIS A 124 -5.63 13.38 0.56
CA HIS A 124 -6.21 14.30 -0.40
C HIS A 124 -5.17 14.93 -1.33
N ALA A 125 -4.00 15.30 -0.81
CA ALA A 125 -2.96 15.97 -1.58
C ALA A 125 -2.34 15.08 -2.68
N HIS A 126 -2.40 13.76 -2.54
CA HIS A 126 -1.69 12.81 -3.41
C HIS A 126 -2.57 12.03 -4.39
N ASN A 127 -3.88 12.28 -4.45
CA ASN A 127 -4.77 11.66 -5.45
C ASN A 127 -5.20 12.65 -6.55
N CYS A 128 -5.50 12.11 -7.74
CA CYS A 128 -6.02 12.88 -8.87
C CYS A 128 -7.42 12.42 -9.32
N LYS A 129 -7.82 11.19 -9.02
CA LYS A 129 -9.09 10.58 -9.45
C LYS A 129 -9.94 10.07 -8.30
N GLY A 130 -9.33 9.51 -7.26
CA GLY A 130 -10.09 8.99 -6.12
C GLY A 130 -9.25 8.50 -4.95
N VAL A 131 -9.94 8.15 -3.87
CA VAL A 131 -9.36 7.62 -2.65
C VAL A 131 -10.12 6.35 -2.23
N VAL A 132 -9.41 5.40 -1.65
CA VAL A 132 -9.98 4.19 -1.03
C VAL A 132 -9.47 4.09 0.40
#